data_AF-A0A8B9J4D7-F1
#
_entry.id   AF-A0A8B9J4D7-F1
#
_cell.length_a   1.000
_cell.length_b   1.000
_cell.length_c   1.000
_cell.angle_alpha   90.00
_cell.angle_beta   90.00
_cell.angle_gamma   90.00
#
_symmetry.space_group_name_H-M   'P 1'
#
loop_
_entity.id
_entity.type
_entity.pdbx_description
1 polymer ?
#
loop_
_entity_poly.entity_id
_entity_poly.type
_entity_poly.pdbx_seq_one_letter_code
_entity_poly.pdbx_strand_id
1 'polypeptide(L)'
;AAAGETIFPDRCIISLAAVGDTEKHSDRIAFWDNVYGFKMECMKEVVIPEAVVEVLKPETVISEPAVIQVSKDTDSSTLTLTVVLNMI
;
A
#
# COMPACT_ATOMS: atom_id res chain seq x y z
N ALA A 1 15.23 13.09 -24.01
CA ALA A 1 16.35 13.74 -23.32
C ALA A 1 17.59 13.62 -24.19
N ALA A 2 18.44 14.65 -24.23
CA ALA A 2 19.69 14.62 -24.98
C ALA A 2 20.63 13.56 -24.39
N ALA A 3 21.44 12.91 -25.24
CA ALA A 3 22.41 11.90 -24.82
C ALA A 3 23.42 12.53 -23.84
N GLY A 4 23.21 12.35 -22.53
CA GLY A 4 24.09 12.87 -21.47
C GLY A 4 23.40 13.33 -20.19
N GLU A 5 22.08 13.45 -20.15
CA GLU A 5 21.37 13.76 -18.90
C GLU A 5 20.99 12.47 -18.15
N THR A 6 21.67 12.21 -17.03
CA THR A 6 21.32 11.09 -16.14
C THR A 6 20.19 11.50 -15.21
N ILE A 7 19.07 10.78 -15.26
CA ILE A 7 17.92 11.01 -14.39
C ILE A 7 18.08 10.08 -13.19
N PHE A 8 18.28 10.66 -12.02
CA PHE A 8 18.33 9.92 -10.77
C PHE A 8 17.06 10.17 -9.96
N PRO A 9 16.50 9.13 -9.34
CA PRO A 9 16.85 7.72 -9.46
C PRO A 9 16.35 7.11 -10.77
N ASP A 10 17.14 6.22 -11.34
CA ASP A 10 16.93 5.62 -12.66
C ASP A 10 16.19 4.29 -12.60
N ARG A 11 16.12 3.67 -11.40
CA ARG A 11 15.41 2.41 -11.18
C ARG A 11 14.32 2.55 -10.14
N CYS A 12 13.12 2.08 -10.49
CA CYS A 12 11.98 1.99 -9.58
C CYS A 12 11.47 0.55 -9.53
N ILE A 13 11.36 0.00 -8.32
CA ILE A 13 10.78 -1.31 -8.05
C ILE A 13 9.50 -1.10 -7.25
N ILE A 14 8.38 -1.58 -7.78
CA ILE A 14 7.12 -1.63 -7.06
C ILE A 14 6.91 -3.07 -6.57
N SER A 15 6.80 -3.22 -5.27
CA SER A 15 6.54 -4.49 -4.59
C SER A 15 5.18 -4.47 -3.90
N LEU A 16 4.61 -5.63 -3.66
CA LEU A 16 3.30 -5.82 -3.06
C LEU A 16 3.42 -6.78 -1.88
N ALA A 17 2.98 -6.37 -0.69
CA ALA A 17 2.98 -7.21 0.49
C ALA A 17 1.58 -7.23 1.15
N ALA A 18 1.24 -8.34 1.80
CA ALA A 18 0.02 -8.45 2.59
C ALA A 18 0.26 -7.91 4.00
N VAL A 19 -0.71 -7.14 4.49
CA VAL A 19 -0.71 -6.59 5.85
C VAL A 19 -1.95 -7.09 6.57
N GLY A 20 -1.73 -7.51 7.82
CA GLY A 20 -2.77 -7.93 8.74
C GLY A 20 -2.76 -7.08 9.99
N ASP A 21 -3.41 -5.91 9.95
CA ASP A 21 -3.59 -5.03 11.11
C ASP A 21 -5.06 -5.00 11.52
N THR A 22 -5.42 -5.83 12.51
CA THR A 22 -6.80 -5.97 12.98
C THR A 22 -7.34 -4.69 13.62
N GLU A 23 -6.47 -3.90 14.26
CA GLU A 23 -6.84 -2.65 14.94
C GLU A 23 -7.23 -1.59 13.89
N LYS A 24 -6.39 -1.42 12.86
CA LYS A 24 -6.73 -0.52 11.74
C LYS A 24 -7.94 -0.97 10.96
N HIS A 25 -8.10 -2.28 10.75
CA HIS A 25 -9.30 -2.79 10.09
C HIS A 25 -10.56 -2.49 10.90
N SER A 26 -10.53 -2.67 12.23
CA SER A 26 -11.70 -2.33 13.06
C SER A 26 -12.03 -0.84 13.00
N ASP A 27 -11.04 0.03 13.02
CA ASP A 27 -11.25 1.48 13.02
C ASP A 27 -11.75 2.02 11.67
N ARG A 28 -11.38 1.37 10.55
CA ARG A 28 -11.71 1.86 9.20
C ARG A 28 -12.89 1.16 8.55
N ILE A 29 -13.06 -0.13 8.83
CA ILE A 29 -14.13 -0.94 8.24
C ILE A 29 -15.20 -1.23 9.28
N ALA A 30 -14.85 -1.88 10.41
CA ALA A 30 -15.85 -2.27 11.41
C ALA A 30 -16.54 -1.08 12.09
N PHE A 31 -15.91 0.10 12.12
CA PHE A 31 -16.53 1.35 12.57
C PHE A 31 -17.88 1.62 11.89
N TRP A 32 -18.00 1.34 10.59
CA TRP A 32 -19.21 1.59 9.82
C TRP A 32 -20.36 0.62 10.13
N ASP A 33 -20.11 -0.50 10.82
CA ASP A 33 -21.17 -1.40 11.30
C ASP A 33 -22.06 -0.71 12.33
N ASN A 34 -21.48 0.16 13.15
CA ASN A 34 -22.20 0.82 14.22
C ASN A 34 -21.57 2.17 14.59
N VAL A 35 -21.98 3.20 13.87
CA VAL A 35 -21.58 4.59 14.12
C VAL A 35 -22.54 5.18 15.16
N TYR A 36 -22.18 5.07 16.44
CA TYR A 36 -22.94 5.63 17.57
C TYR A 36 -24.41 5.14 17.67
N GLY A 37 -24.68 3.89 17.29
CA GLY A 37 -26.03 3.31 17.28
C GLY A 37 -26.68 3.26 15.89
N PHE A 38 -26.05 3.86 14.87
CA PHE A 38 -26.52 3.85 13.49
C PHE A 38 -25.72 2.88 12.62
N LYS A 39 -26.42 2.01 11.89
CA LYS A 39 -25.79 1.11 10.91
C LYS A 39 -25.49 1.87 9.64
N MET A 40 -24.20 2.02 9.32
CA MET A 40 -23.71 2.73 8.13
C MET A 40 -22.91 1.79 7.21
N GLU A 41 -23.31 0.51 7.16
CA GLU A 41 -22.61 -0.55 6.44
C GLU A 41 -22.40 -0.23 4.94
N CYS A 42 -23.28 0.57 4.33
CA CYS A 42 -23.14 1.02 2.93
C CYS A 42 -21.85 1.82 2.67
N MET A 43 -21.27 2.44 3.69
CA MET A 43 -20.01 3.17 3.55
C MET A 43 -18.81 2.24 3.34
N LYS A 44 -18.90 0.97 3.78
CA LYS A 44 -17.82 -0.01 3.58
C LYS A 44 -17.53 -0.25 2.11
N GLU A 45 -18.56 -0.31 1.26
CA GLU A 45 -18.40 -0.55 -0.18
C GLU A 45 -17.61 0.58 -0.87
N VAL A 46 -17.67 1.79 -0.33
CA VAL A 46 -16.97 2.96 -0.87
C VAL A 46 -15.54 3.06 -0.33
N VAL A 47 -15.31 2.67 0.94
CA VAL A 47 -14.01 2.80 1.60
C VAL A 47 -13.06 1.64 1.27
N ILE A 48 -13.56 0.42 1.04
CA ILE A 48 -12.74 -0.75 0.67
C ILE A 48 -11.85 -0.51 -0.57
N PRO A 49 -12.34 0.08 -1.68
CA PRO A 49 -11.49 0.33 -2.86
C PRO A 49 -10.58 1.55 -2.71
N GLU A 50 -10.68 2.32 -1.63
CA GLU A 50 -9.88 3.53 -1.44
C GLU A 50 -8.44 3.17 -1.05
N ALA A 51 -7.47 3.61 -1.85
CA ALA A 51 -6.06 3.43 -1.55
C ALA A 51 -5.61 4.45 -0.49
N VAL A 52 -4.97 3.97 0.58
CA VAL A 52 -4.45 4.82 1.65
C VAL A 52 -2.94 4.71 1.75
N VAL A 53 -2.27 5.85 1.92
CA VAL A 53 -0.83 5.94 2.16
C VAL A 53 -0.58 6.16 3.64
N GLU A 54 0.10 5.22 4.28
CA GLU A 54 0.44 5.30 5.70
C GLU A 54 1.73 4.56 6.04
N VAL A 55 2.34 4.94 7.17
CA VAL A 55 3.48 4.21 7.74
C VAL A 55 2.96 3.03 8.55
N LEU A 56 3.51 1.86 8.30
CA LEU A 56 3.13 0.62 8.99
C LEU A 56 4.21 0.18 9.98
N LYS A 57 3.78 -0.57 10.99
CA LYS A 57 4.71 -1.27 11.87
C LYS A 57 5.21 -2.52 11.14
N PRO A 58 6.51 -2.87 11.23
CA PRO A 58 7.05 -4.04 10.53
C PRO A 58 6.34 -5.36 10.90
N GLU A 59 5.82 -5.45 12.12
CA GLU A 59 5.10 -6.62 12.66
C GLU A 59 3.73 -6.89 12.03
N THR A 60 3.13 -5.90 11.34
CA THR A 60 1.83 -6.09 10.69
C THR A 60 1.95 -6.67 9.28
N VAL A 61 3.16 -6.77 8.73
CA VAL A 61 3.42 -7.40 7.43
C VAL A 61 3.42 -8.92 7.61
N ILE A 62 2.45 -9.60 6.98
CA ILE A 62 2.20 -11.04 7.16
C ILE A 62 2.66 -11.89 5.98
N SER A 63 3.14 -11.26 4.88
CA SER A 63 3.70 -11.96 3.74
C SER A 63 5.03 -11.37 3.32
N GLU A 64 5.79 -12.17 2.57
CA GLU A 64 6.95 -11.65 1.85
C GLU A 64 6.49 -10.69 0.71
N PRO A 65 7.24 -9.61 0.45
CA PRO A 65 6.92 -8.69 -0.64
C PRO A 65 7.18 -9.34 -2.00
N ALA A 66 6.18 -9.29 -2.88
CA ALA A 66 6.26 -9.75 -4.26
C ALA A 66 6.46 -8.57 -5.22
N VAL A 67 7.45 -8.64 -6.10
CA VAL A 67 7.71 -7.57 -7.09
C VAL A 67 6.62 -7.60 -8.17
N ILE A 68 5.91 -6.49 -8.35
CA ILE A 68 4.86 -6.36 -9.36
C ILE A 68 5.33 -5.62 -10.61
N GLN A 69 6.21 -4.62 -10.46
CA GLN A 69 6.73 -3.85 -11.59
C GLN A 69 8.16 -3.40 -11.33
N VAL A 70 8.96 -3.39 -12.40
CA VAL A 70 10.34 -2.88 -12.39
C VAL A 70 10.51 -1.99 -13.61
N SER A 71 10.79 -0.71 -13.42
CA SER A 71 11.33 0.12 -14.51
C SER A 71 12.82 -0.21 -14.65
N LYS A 72 13.25 -0.59 -15.86
CA LYS A 72 14.65 -0.91 -16.14
C LYS A 72 15.32 0.31 -16.74
N ASP A 73 16.30 0.85 -16.02
CA ASP A 73 17.46 1.53 -16.61
C ASP A 73 18.72 1.15 -15.82
N THR A 74 19.88 1.32 -16.46
CA THR A 74 21.08 0.47 -16.29
C THR A 74 22.03 0.89 -15.16
N ASP A 75 21.73 1.91 -14.37
CA ASP A 75 22.62 2.43 -13.34
C ASP A 75 22.08 2.30 -11.90
N SER A 76 22.97 2.50 -10.94
CA SER A 76 22.95 1.81 -9.63
C SER A 76 22.02 2.41 -8.57
N SER A 77 21.10 3.32 -8.90
CA SER A 77 20.27 4.00 -7.90
C SER A 77 18.80 3.55 -7.93
N THR A 78 18.43 2.72 -6.94
CA THR A 78 17.11 2.08 -6.87
C THR A 78 16.22 2.73 -5.82
N LEU A 79 15.03 3.19 -6.23
CA LEU A 79 13.91 3.40 -5.32
C LEU A 79 13.04 2.15 -5.27
N THR A 80 12.66 1.77 -4.06
CA THR A 80 11.70 0.69 -3.83
C THR A 80 10.44 1.27 -3.21
N LEU A 81 9.32 1.14 -3.90
CA LEU A 81 7.99 1.40 -3.35
C LEU A 81 7.35 0.06 -2.98
N THR A 82 6.87 -0.06 -1.76
CA THR A 82 6.05 -1.21 -1.34
C THR A 82 4.62 -0.76 -1.19
N VAL A 83 3.75 -1.30 -2.05
CA VAL A 83 2.30 -1.21 -1.93
C VAL A 83 1.85 -2.32 -1.00
N VAL A 84 0.89 -2.04 -0.14
CA VAL A 84 0.35 -3.04 0.79
C VAL A 84 -1.12 -3.31 0.52
N LEU A 85 -1.48 -4.60 0.51
CA LEU A 85 -2.86 -5.05 0.50
C LEU A 85 -3.28 -5.29 1.94
N ASN A 86 -4.25 -4.53 2.43
CA ASN A 86 -4.90 -4.82 3.70
C ASN A 86 -5.84 -6.03 3.49
N MET A 87 -5.52 -7.17 4.11
CA MET A 87 -6.23 -8.44 3.91
C MET A 87 -7.24 -8.79 5.01
N ILE A 88 -7.51 -7.85 5.92
CA ILE A 88 -8.49 -8.01 7.00
C ILE A 88 -9.68 -7.12 6.68
#